data_AF-A0A1F8QE97-F1
#
_entry.id   AF-A0A1F8QE97-F1
#
_cell.length_a   1.000
_cell.length_b   1.000
_cell.length_c   1.000
_cell.angle_alpha   90.00
_cell.angle_beta   90.00
_cell.angle_gamma   90.00
#
_symmetry.space_group_name_H-M   'P 1'
#
loop_
_entity.id
_entity.type
_entity.pdbx_description
1 polymer ?
#
loop_
_entity_poly.entity_id
_entity_poly.type
_entity_poly.pdbx_seq_one_letter_code
_entity_poly.pdbx_strand_id
1 'polypeptide(L)'
;MQVTGIEASQPDQLVLFWSEAAARRKPNRARNFILATGGLLGGGFIARYDGVIEEVVCGLPIRAPSQRGEWFNREFFGQEPHPIFTTGIEINQQFQPIGQDGMPIFNNLFIAGTALAHGDFLRERSLDGVGLATGYWIGTHL
;
A
#
# COMPACT_ATOMS: atom_id res chain seq x y z
N MET A 1 6.91 14.19 9.31
CA MET A 1 6.61 14.68 7.95
C MET A 1 5.56 13.73 7.38
N GLN A 2 4.41 14.25 6.93
CA GLN A 2 3.29 13.45 6.42
C GLN A 2 3.01 13.80 4.96
N VAL A 3 2.62 12.84 4.14
CA VAL A 3 2.14 13.12 2.77
C VAL A 3 0.67 13.56 2.85
N THR A 4 0.34 14.71 2.24
CA THR A 4 -0.99 15.33 2.32
C THR A 4 -1.68 15.44 0.96
N GLY A 5 -1.12 14.81 -0.07
CA GLY A 5 -1.75 14.68 -1.37
C GLY A 5 -0.74 14.45 -2.48
N ILE A 6 -1.28 14.08 -3.63
CA ILE A 6 -0.54 13.82 -4.87
C ILE A 6 -1.07 14.69 -6.00
N GLU A 7 -0.27 14.86 -7.03
CA GLU A 7 -0.70 15.44 -8.29
C GLU A 7 -0.27 14.51 -9.42
N ALA A 8 -1.20 14.17 -10.29
CA ALA A 8 -0.99 13.33 -11.46
C ALA A 8 -1.26 14.13 -12.73
N SER A 9 -0.46 13.89 -13.77
CA SER A 9 -0.78 14.32 -15.12
C SER A 9 -1.65 13.27 -15.80
N GLN A 10 -2.58 13.72 -16.64
CA GLN A 10 -3.56 12.83 -17.28
C GLN A 10 -2.91 11.72 -18.13
N PRO A 11 -3.37 10.45 -18.03
CA PRO A 11 -4.16 9.85 -16.94
C PRO A 11 -3.30 9.09 -15.90
N ASP A 12 -2.11 8.57 -16.24
CA ASP A 12 -1.48 7.50 -15.45
C ASP A 12 -0.07 7.84 -14.98
N GLN A 13 0.23 9.12 -14.73
CA GLN A 13 1.57 9.52 -14.31
C GLN A 13 1.55 10.46 -13.11
N LEU A 14 2.12 10.01 -11.99
CA LEU A 14 2.38 10.85 -10.84
C LEU A 14 3.47 11.87 -11.15
N VAL A 15 3.24 13.12 -10.76
CA VAL A 15 4.16 14.23 -11.01
C VAL A 15 4.83 14.68 -9.72
N LEU A 16 4.07 14.73 -8.62
CA LEU A 16 4.57 15.12 -7.31
C LEU A 16 3.70 14.59 -6.18
N PHE A 17 4.27 14.62 -4.98
CA PHE A 17 3.51 14.56 -3.73
C PHE A 17 3.78 15.79 -2.87
N TRP A 18 2.80 16.15 -2.06
CA TRP A 18 2.90 17.21 -1.07
C TRP A 18 3.25 16.60 0.28
N SER A 19 4.31 17.10 0.91
CA SER A 19 4.67 16.74 2.28
C SER A 19 4.45 17.90 3.22
N GLU A 20 3.95 17.63 4.41
CA GLU A 20 3.80 18.61 5.48
C GLU A 20 4.65 18.22 6.71
N ALA A 21 5.38 19.21 7.22
CA ALA A 21 5.97 19.21 8.55
C ALA A 21 5.46 20.46 9.29
N ALA A 22 5.80 20.63 10.57
CA ALA A 22 5.19 21.56 11.53
C ALA A 22 4.93 23.04 11.12
N ALA A 23 5.35 23.51 9.95
CA ALA A 23 5.06 24.87 9.49
C ALA A 23 4.77 25.06 7.99
N ARG A 24 5.07 24.10 7.09
CA ARG A 24 4.93 24.34 5.63
C ARG A 24 4.65 23.06 4.84
N ARG A 25 3.69 23.16 3.91
CA ARG A 25 3.44 22.19 2.84
C ARG A 25 4.46 22.40 1.72
N LYS A 26 5.17 21.35 1.32
CA LYS A 26 6.24 21.38 0.31
C LYS A 26 5.94 20.38 -0.81
N PRO A 27 6.05 20.77 -2.10
CA PRO A 27 5.94 19.84 -3.21
C PRO A 27 7.27 19.09 -3.41
N ASN A 28 7.18 17.79 -3.72
CA ASN A 28 8.32 16.94 -4.04
C ASN A 28 8.05 16.26 -5.39
N ARG A 29 8.85 16.62 -6.40
CA ARG A 29 8.76 16.08 -7.77
C ARG A 29 9.76 14.95 -7.96
N ALA A 30 9.36 13.92 -8.69
CA ALA A 30 10.22 12.81 -9.08
C ALA A 30 9.76 12.23 -10.41
N ARG A 31 10.61 11.42 -11.05
CA ARG A 31 10.24 10.65 -12.25
C ARG A 31 9.49 9.38 -11.87
N ASN A 32 9.93 8.71 -10.81
CA ASN A 32 9.38 7.47 -10.27
C ASN A 32 9.07 7.66 -8.77
N PHE A 33 8.02 7.00 -8.30
CA PHE A 33 7.55 7.03 -6.92
C PHE A 33 7.45 5.61 -6.37
N ILE A 34 7.88 5.42 -5.12
CA ILE A 34 7.71 4.15 -4.41
C ILE A 34 6.84 4.42 -3.19
N LEU A 35 5.68 3.75 -3.11
CA LEU A 35 4.82 3.73 -1.95
C LEU A 35 5.28 2.63 -1.00
N ALA A 36 5.93 3.05 0.07
CA ALA A 36 6.46 2.19 1.14
C ALA A 36 5.91 2.61 2.51
N THR A 37 4.64 3.02 2.56
CA THR A 37 3.95 3.46 3.79
C THR A 37 3.59 2.29 4.72
N GLY A 38 3.77 1.05 4.26
CA GLY A 38 3.37 -0.17 4.96
C GLY A 38 1.86 -0.39 4.91
N GLY A 39 1.41 -1.56 5.38
CA GLY A 39 -0.01 -1.88 5.45
C GLY A 39 -0.72 -1.28 6.67
N LEU A 40 -1.74 -1.99 7.17
CA LEU A 40 -2.53 -1.60 8.35
C LEU A 40 -1.68 -1.25 9.58
N LEU A 41 -0.66 -2.07 9.88
CA LEU A 41 0.20 -1.88 11.04
C LEU A 41 1.29 -0.81 10.81
N GLY A 42 1.58 -0.48 9.55
CA GLY A 42 2.51 0.59 9.17
C GLY A 42 1.87 1.97 9.11
N GLY A 43 0.53 2.04 9.14
CA GLY A 43 -0.24 3.28 9.02
C GLY A 43 -0.48 3.74 7.59
N GLY A 44 -0.09 2.94 6.58
CA GLY A 44 -0.41 3.22 5.18
C GLY A 44 -1.86 2.90 4.81
N PHE A 45 -2.54 2.05 5.61
CA PHE A 45 -3.97 1.77 5.47
C PHE A 45 -4.74 2.17 6.73
N ILE A 46 -5.95 2.72 6.53
CA ILE A 46 -6.89 3.03 7.61
C ILE A 46 -8.09 2.09 7.49
N ALA A 47 -8.30 1.26 8.51
CA ALA A 47 -9.49 0.43 8.65
C ALA A 47 -10.57 1.17 9.45
N ARG A 48 -11.70 1.48 8.81
CA ARG A 48 -12.82 2.23 9.38
C ARG A 48 -13.84 1.29 10.03
N TYR A 49 -14.62 1.81 10.97
CA TYR A 49 -15.63 1.01 11.70
C TYR A 49 -16.80 0.55 10.82
N ASP A 50 -17.04 1.22 9.70
CA ASP A 50 -18.04 0.85 8.68
C ASP A 50 -17.56 -0.28 7.75
N GLY A 51 -16.34 -0.80 7.95
CA GLY A 51 -15.79 -1.91 7.18
C GLY A 51 -15.00 -1.49 5.94
N VAL A 52 -14.84 -0.19 5.70
CA VAL A 52 -14.00 0.31 4.59
C VAL A 52 -12.53 0.33 5.02
N ILE A 53 -11.63 -0.07 4.13
CA ILE A 53 -10.17 0.07 4.30
C ILE A 53 -9.65 0.97 3.18
N GLU A 54 -8.91 2.02 3.55
CA GLU A 54 -8.46 3.08 2.63
C GLU A 54 -6.95 3.24 2.67
N GLU A 55 -6.33 3.42 1.49
CA GLU A 55 -4.92 3.79 1.37
C GLU A 55 -4.75 5.30 1.49
N VAL A 56 -3.81 5.75 2.33
CA VAL A 56 -3.78 7.13 2.84
C VAL A 56 -3.10 8.17 1.95
N VAL A 57 -2.37 7.77 0.90
CA VAL A 57 -1.54 8.67 0.09
C VAL A 57 -2.13 8.92 -1.30
N CYS A 58 -2.39 7.85 -2.03
CA CYS A 58 -2.81 7.83 -3.43
C CYS A 58 -4.26 7.41 -3.59
N GLY A 59 -4.92 6.90 -2.55
CA GLY A 59 -6.30 6.41 -2.61
C GLY A 59 -6.42 5.15 -3.48
N LEU A 60 -5.39 4.30 -3.45
CA LEU A 60 -5.34 3.07 -4.24
C LEU A 60 -6.40 2.06 -3.77
N PRO A 61 -6.95 1.24 -4.69
CA PRO A 61 -7.84 0.15 -4.33
C PRO A 61 -7.09 -0.86 -3.47
N ILE A 62 -7.72 -1.25 -2.36
CA ILE A 62 -7.21 -2.25 -1.43
C ILE A 62 -8.03 -3.53 -1.62
N ARG A 63 -7.32 -4.65 -1.80
CA ARG A 63 -7.90 -5.98 -1.62
C ARG A 63 -8.01 -6.27 -0.14
N ALA A 64 -9.23 -6.44 0.33
CA ALA A 64 -9.56 -6.78 1.71
C ALA A 64 -10.76 -7.74 1.75
N PRO A 65 -11.02 -8.42 2.89
CA PRO A 65 -12.31 -9.05 3.13
C PRO A 65 -13.44 -8.01 3.04
N SER A 66 -14.53 -8.38 2.38
CA SER A 66 -15.61 -7.46 1.99
C SER A 66 -16.37 -6.90 3.18
N GLN A 67 -16.44 -7.63 4.29
CA GLN A 67 -17.19 -7.22 5.47
C GLN A 67 -16.30 -7.19 6.72
N ARG A 68 -16.53 -6.22 7.60
CA ARG A 68 -15.82 -6.10 8.88
C ARG A 68 -15.93 -7.37 9.74
N GLY A 69 -17.05 -8.08 9.67
CA GLY A 69 -17.25 -9.34 10.40
C GLY A 69 -16.33 -10.48 9.95
N GLU A 70 -15.73 -10.36 8.77
CA GLU A 70 -14.83 -11.37 8.17
C GLU A 70 -13.35 -11.06 8.45
N TRP A 71 -13.03 -9.91 9.04
CA TRP A 71 -11.65 -9.48 9.29
C TRP A 71 -10.90 -10.40 10.23
N PHE A 72 -11.59 -10.93 11.23
CA PHE A 72 -11.00 -11.74 12.28
C PHE A 72 -11.74 -13.06 12.43
N ASN A 73 -10.98 -14.16 12.35
CA ASN A 73 -11.43 -15.46 12.85
C ASN A 73 -11.86 -15.39 14.31
N ARG A 74 -12.78 -16.31 14.67
CA ARG A 74 -13.32 -16.42 16.04
C ARG A 74 -12.26 -16.76 17.08
N GLU A 75 -11.28 -17.55 16.70
CA GLU A 75 -10.15 -17.93 17.55
C GLU A 75 -9.00 -16.94 17.37
N PHE A 76 -8.68 -16.19 18.43
CA PHE A 76 -7.60 -15.20 18.40
C PHE A 76 -6.21 -15.83 18.18
N PHE A 77 -5.99 -17.04 18.70
CA PHE A 77 -4.75 -17.81 18.52
C PHE A 77 -4.96 -19.03 17.61
N GLY A 78 -5.87 -18.91 16.64
CA GLY A 78 -6.16 -19.98 15.69
C GLY A 78 -4.97 -20.35 14.80
N GLN A 79 -5.05 -21.55 14.21
CA GLN A 79 -4.09 -21.98 13.19
C GLN A 79 -4.26 -21.17 11.89
N GLU A 80 -5.48 -20.74 11.60
CA GLU A 80 -5.80 -19.91 10.44
C GLU A 80 -5.45 -18.44 10.68
N PRO A 81 -4.84 -17.75 9.70
CA PRO A 81 -4.55 -16.32 9.80
C PRO A 81 -5.84 -15.50 9.81
N HIS A 82 -5.86 -14.39 10.55
CA HIS A 82 -6.98 -13.45 10.46
C HIS A 82 -6.97 -12.78 9.07
N PRO A 83 -8.06 -12.87 8.28
CA PRO A 83 -8.08 -12.41 6.89
C PRO A 83 -7.68 -10.94 6.68
N ILE A 84 -7.87 -10.10 7.70
CA ILE A 84 -7.43 -8.71 7.64
C ILE A 84 -5.93 -8.55 7.40
N PHE A 85 -5.09 -9.50 7.85
CA PHE A 85 -3.63 -9.39 7.71
C PHE A 85 -3.10 -9.76 6.33
N THR A 86 -3.94 -10.31 5.44
CA THR A 86 -3.59 -10.51 4.02
C THR A 86 -4.06 -9.33 3.13
N THR A 87 -4.61 -8.28 3.74
CA THR A 87 -5.09 -7.07 3.07
C THR A 87 -3.94 -6.29 2.47
N GLY A 88 -4.09 -5.84 1.22
CA GLY A 88 -3.10 -4.99 0.59
C GLY A 88 -3.47 -4.55 -0.82
N ILE A 89 -2.51 -3.96 -1.50
CA ILE A 89 -2.66 -3.47 -2.86
C ILE A 89 -2.26 -4.59 -3.83
N GLU A 90 -3.13 -4.84 -4.81
CA GLU A 90 -2.82 -5.73 -5.93
C GLU A 90 -1.78 -5.08 -6.85
N ILE A 91 -0.81 -5.87 -7.31
CA ILE A 91 0.28 -5.40 -8.16
C ILE A 91 0.49 -6.29 -9.39
N ASN A 92 1.08 -5.73 -10.43
CA ASN A 92 1.63 -6.51 -11.54
C ASN A 92 3.06 -7.01 -11.24
N GLN A 93 3.68 -7.67 -12.21
CA GLN A 93 5.06 -8.19 -12.09
C GLN A 93 6.12 -7.10 -11.90
N GLN A 94 5.80 -5.85 -12.26
CA GLN A 94 6.67 -4.70 -12.10
C GLN A 94 6.46 -3.99 -10.76
N PHE A 95 5.63 -4.54 -9.85
CA PHE A 95 5.25 -3.90 -8.60
C PHE A 95 4.43 -2.61 -8.76
N GLN A 96 3.82 -2.40 -9.92
CA GLN A 96 2.88 -1.29 -10.12
C GLN A 96 1.50 -1.66 -9.60
N PRO A 97 0.78 -0.75 -8.91
CA PRO A 97 -0.57 -1.03 -8.44
C PRO A 97 -1.53 -1.16 -9.62
N ILE A 98 -2.40 -2.16 -9.57
CA ILE A 98 -3.35 -2.44 -10.65
C ILE A 98 -4.81 -2.17 -10.26
N GLY A 99 -5.59 -1.73 -11.25
CA GLY A 99 -7.03 -1.59 -11.14
C GLY A 99 -7.76 -2.93 -11.24
N GLN A 100 -9.10 -2.88 -11.16
CA GLN A 100 -9.94 -4.08 -11.31
C GLN A 100 -9.84 -4.71 -12.72
N ASP A 101 -9.45 -3.92 -13.71
CA ASP A 101 -9.18 -4.35 -15.09
C ASP A 101 -7.79 -5.01 -15.25
N GLY A 102 -6.98 -5.04 -14.18
CA GLY A 102 -5.62 -5.57 -14.20
C GLY A 102 -4.59 -4.61 -14.82
N MET A 103 -5.00 -3.39 -15.19
CA MET A 103 -4.10 -2.39 -15.77
C MET A 103 -3.43 -1.55 -14.68
N PRO A 104 -2.19 -1.08 -14.88
CA PRO A 104 -1.54 -0.18 -13.95
C PRO A 104 -2.34 1.11 -13.74
N ILE A 105 -2.53 1.52 -12.48
CA ILE A 105 -3.18 2.80 -12.13
C ILE A 105 -2.23 3.98 -12.39
N PHE A 106 -0.94 3.78 -12.14
CA PHE A 106 0.11 4.73 -12.47
C PHE A 106 1.31 3.97 -13.04
N ASN A 107 1.82 4.44 -14.18
CA ASN A 107 2.97 3.82 -14.85
C ASN A 107 4.29 4.04 -14.09
N ASN A 108 4.34 5.01 -13.19
CA ASN A 108 5.55 5.38 -12.46
C ASN A 108 5.40 5.30 -10.93
N LEU A 109 4.39 4.56 -10.45
CA LEU A 109 4.21 4.24 -9.04
C LEU A 109 4.48 2.76 -8.79
N PHE A 110 5.24 2.48 -7.74
CA PHE A 110 5.59 1.12 -7.35
C PHE A 110 5.25 0.90 -5.87
N ILE A 111 4.80 -0.28 -5.50
CA ILE A 111 4.41 -0.62 -4.12
C ILE A 111 5.46 -1.53 -3.50
N ALA A 112 5.94 -1.20 -2.31
CA ALA A 112 6.95 -1.98 -1.61
C ALA A 112 6.52 -2.38 -0.20
N GLY A 113 7.14 -3.44 0.31
CA GLY A 113 6.97 -3.89 1.68
C GLY A 113 5.57 -4.44 1.98
N THR A 114 5.08 -4.15 3.18
CA THR A 114 3.86 -4.76 3.74
C THR A 114 2.56 -4.14 3.24
N ALA A 115 2.63 -3.23 2.27
CA ALA A 115 1.47 -2.71 1.56
C ALA A 115 0.97 -3.68 0.46
N LEU A 116 1.73 -4.73 0.14
CA LEU A 116 1.37 -5.75 -0.85
C LEU A 116 0.26 -6.69 -0.33
N ALA A 117 -0.66 -7.08 -1.22
CA ALA A 117 -1.71 -8.04 -0.90
C ALA A 117 -1.20 -9.48 -0.73
N HIS A 118 -2.05 -10.34 -0.16
CA HIS A 118 -1.93 -11.81 -0.09
C HIS A 118 -0.87 -12.38 0.87
N GLY A 119 -0.05 -11.55 1.53
CA GLY A 119 0.92 -12.00 2.53
C GLY A 119 0.48 -11.67 3.96
N ASP A 120 0.53 -12.66 4.86
CA ASP A 120 0.48 -12.41 6.30
C ASP A 120 1.92 -12.28 6.83
N PHE A 121 2.57 -11.19 6.43
CA PHE A 121 3.98 -10.94 6.71
C PHE A 121 4.27 -10.81 8.21
N LEU A 122 3.25 -10.53 9.03
CA LEU A 122 3.35 -10.52 10.48
C LEU A 122 3.49 -11.94 11.01
N ARG A 123 2.60 -12.85 10.62
CA ARG A 123 2.64 -14.26 11.05
C ARG A 123 3.88 -14.98 10.51
N GLU A 124 4.27 -14.67 9.28
CA GLU A 124 5.51 -15.17 8.66
C GLU A 124 6.78 -14.64 9.34
N ARG A 125 6.68 -13.52 10.09
CA ARG A 125 7.82 -12.79 10.67
C ARG A 125 8.81 -12.31 9.61
N SER A 126 8.28 -11.94 8.44
CA SER A 126 9.03 -11.60 7.24
C SER A 126 9.03 -10.09 6.92
N LEU A 127 8.35 -9.26 7.73
CA LEU A 127 8.14 -7.81 7.52
C LEU A 127 9.34 -7.08 6.89
N ASP A 128 10.47 -7.02 7.59
CA ASP A 128 11.67 -6.32 7.12
C ASP A 128 12.30 -6.98 5.90
N GLY A 129 12.27 -8.32 5.86
CA GLY A 129 12.76 -9.09 4.70
C GLY A 129 11.99 -8.77 3.43
N VAL A 130 10.66 -8.64 3.53
CA VAL A 130 9.78 -8.23 2.42
C VAL A 130 10.07 -6.79 2.02
N GLY A 131 10.21 -5.88 2.99
CA GLY A 131 10.59 -4.49 2.73
C GLY A 131 11.91 -4.38 1.97
N LEU A 132 12.95 -5.09 2.43
CA LEU A 132 14.27 -5.12 1.79
C LEU A 132 14.22 -5.75 0.39
N ALA A 133 13.61 -6.93 0.25
CA ALA A 133 13.59 -7.66 -1.01
C ALA A 133 12.83 -6.89 -2.10
N THR A 134 11.65 -6.36 -1.77
CA THR A 134 10.82 -5.61 -2.72
C THR A 134 11.43 -4.25 -3.06
N GLY A 135 11.95 -3.53 -2.06
CA GLY A 135 12.66 -2.27 -2.28
C GLY A 135 13.90 -2.43 -3.15
N TYR A 136 14.71 -3.47 -2.91
CA TYR A 136 15.87 -3.79 -3.74
C TYR A 136 15.47 -4.14 -5.17
N TRP A 137 14.45 -4.99 -5.34
CA TRP A 137 13.95 -5.36 -6.66
C TRP A 137 13.51 -4.12 -7.44
N ILE A 138 12.65 -3.29 -6.86
CA ILE A 138 12.17 -2.06 -7.51
C ILE A 138 13.36 -1.15 -7.84
N GLY A 139 14.20 -0.84 -6.85
CA GLY A 139 15.33 0.08 -7.02
C GLY A 139 16.36 -0.34 -8.07
N THR A 140 16.40 -1.62 -8.45
CA THR A 140 17.27 -2.13 -9.52
C THR A 140 16.58 -2.27 -10.89
N HIS A 141 15.28 -1.98 -10.97
CA HIS A 141 14.44 -2.10 -12.18
C HIS A 141 13.67 -0.80 -12.53
N LEU A 142 14.06 0.34 -11.94
CA LEU A 142 13.51 1.69 -12.22
C LEU A 142 14.15 2.40 -13.41
#